data_AF-A0A847FF77-F1
#
_entry.id   AF-A0A847FF77-F1
#
_cell.length_a   1.000
_cell.length_b   1.000
_cell.length_c   1.000
_cell.angle_alpha   90.00
_cell.angle_beta   90.00
_cell.angle_gamma   90.00
#
_symmetry.space_group_name_H-M   'P 1'
#
loop_
_entity.id
_entity.type
_entity.pdbx_description
1 polymer ?
#
loop_
_entity_poly.entity_id
_entity_poly.type
_entity_poly.pdbx_seq_one_letter_code
_entity_poly.pdbx_strand_id
1 'polypeptide(L)'
;MTRSCSEGGFSLIEVLVASAVLVFAFAGMLAMYVSLFALSDISEKYLMANNSLQTEMEKLRLMNFSDIPSLDGTTFSIEGMPAQDAVGRIEVGDYSLRTNPKETLRRVRLIVCFRHKGQIIIGEDKNLNGRLDSGEDVSPHNGRLDSPVEAVSFISSL
;
A
#
# COMPACT_ATOMS: atom_id res chain seq x y z
N MET A 1 62.66 18.58 -20.42
CA MET A 1 61.95 18.46 -19.12
C MET A 1 61.03 17.25 -19.20
N THR A 2 61.47 16.09 -18.71
CA THR A 2 60.63 14.89 -18.57
C THR A 2 60.74 14.44 -17.13
N ARG A 3 59.68 14.69 -16.34
CA ARG A 3 59.53 14.20 -14.98
C ARG A 3 59.23 12.71 -15.06
N SER A 4 60.11 11.85 -14.55
CA SER A 4 59.78 10.46 -14.27
C SER A 4 58.86 10.43 -13.05
N CYS A 5 57.59 10.08 -13.25
CA CYS A 5 56.73 9.67 -12.15
C CYS A 5 57.29 8.34 -11.62
N SER A 6 57.60 8.28 -10.33
CA SER A 6 57.96 7.01 -9.69
C SER A 6 56.75 6.07 -9.74
N GLU A 7 56.85 4.99 -10.49
CA GLU A 7 55.88 3.89 -10.49
C GLU A 7 56.02 3.10 -9.18
N GLY A 8 55.32 3.56 -8.13
CA GLY A 8 55.20 2.82 -6.88
C GLY A 8 54.19 1.69 -7.02
N GLY A 9 54.64 0.44 -6.94
CA GLY A 9 53.75 -0.71 -6.81
C GLY A 9 53.07 -0.76 -5.43
N PHE A 10 51.87 -1.32 -5.36
CA PHE A 10 51.16 -1.52 -4.10
C PHE A 10 51.83 -2.62 -3.26
N SER A 11 51.85 -2.43 -1.94
CA SER A 11 52.28 -3.46 -1.01
C SER A 11 51.25 -4.59 -0.96
N LEU A 12 51.71 -5.83 -0.77
CA LEU A 12 50.84 -7.01 -0.65
C LEU A 12 49.75 -6.83 0.42
N ILE A 13 50.07 -6.14 1.52
CA ILE A 13 49.11 -5.87 2.59
C ILE A 13 48.00 -4.90 2.16
N GLU A 14 48.31 -3.90 1.33
CA GLU A 14 47.34 -2.92 0.84
C GLU A 14 46.34 -3.60 -0.08
N VAL A 15 46.80 -4.50 -0.95
CA VAL A 15 45.95 -5.29 -1.84
C VAL A 15 45.05 -6.25 -1.04
N LEU A 16 45.56 -6.86 0.02
CA LEU A 16 44.77 -7.72 0.90
C LEU A 16 43.67 -6.94 1.64
N VAL A 17 43.98 -5.76 2.17
CA VAL A 17 42.98 -4.92 2.85
C VAL A 17 41.95 -4.38 1.84
N ALA A 18 42.39 -3.92 0.67
CA ALA A 18 41.49 -3.44 -0.38
C ALA A 18 40.55 -4.54 -0.87
N SER A 19 41.05 -5.76 -1.09
CA SER A 19 40.21 -6.89 -1.49
C SER A 19 39.21 -7.29 -0.41
N ALA A 20 39.59 -7.25 0.88
CA ALA A 20 38.67 -7.53 1.97
C ALA A 20 37.50 -6.53 2.02
N VAL A 21 37.79 -5.22 1.92
CA VAL A 21 36.74 -4.18 1.88
C VAL A 21 35.82 -4.36 0.67
N LEU A 22 36.40 -4.71 -0.49
CA LEU A 22 35.65 -4.96 -1.72
C LEU A 22 34.70 -6.16 -1.59
N VAL A 23 35.11 -7.25 -0.92
CA VAL A 23 34.23 -8.40 -0.65
C VAL A 23 33.04 -7.99 0.21
N PHE A 24 33.26 -7.22 1.28
CA PHE A 24 32.17 -6.72 2.12
C PHE A 24 31.23 -5.78 1.36
N ALA A 25 31.77 -4.90 0.51
CA ALA A 25 30.98 -4.02 -0.33
C ALA A 25 30.08 -4.82 -1.29
N PHE A 26 30.61 -5.86 -1.95
CA PHE A 26 29.82 -6.72 -2.82
C PHE A 26 28.74 -7.51 -2.07
N ALA A 27 29.05 -8.04 -0.89
CA ALA A 27 28.05 -8.72 -0.07
C ALA A 27 26.90 -7.76 0.32
N GLY A 28 27.21 -6.52 0.71
CA GLY A 28 26.21 -5.50 1.03
C GLY A 28 25.35 -5.12 -0.17
N MET A 29 25.96 -4.95 -1.35
CA MET A 29 25.22 -4.64 -2.59
C MET A 29 24.27 -5.77 -2.97
N LEU A 30 24.68 -7.04 -2.84
CA LEU A 30 23.82 -8.19 -3.12
C LEU A 30 22.60 -8.24 -2.17
N ALA A 31 22.81 -7.98 -0.87
CA ALA A 31 21.73 -7.93 0.11
C ALA A 31 20.73 -6.79 -0.20
N MET A 32 21.24 -5.62 -0.60
CA MET A 32 20.40 -4.49 -1.03
C MET A 32 19.61 -4.82 -2.30
N TYR A 33 20.23 -5.47 -3.28
CA TYR A 33 19.57 -5.87 -4.53
C TYR A 33 18.35 -6.77 -4.29
N VAL A 34 18.46 -7.76 -3.41
CA VAL A 34 17.33 -8.63 -3.03
C VAL A 34 16.20 -7.83 -2.37
N SER A 35 16.55 -6.87 -1.51
CA SER A 35 15.58 -6.02 -0.82
C SER A 35 14.82 -5.10 -1.80
N LEU A 36 15.52 -4.56 -2.81
CA LEU A 36 14.91 -3.74 -3.85
C LEU A 36 13.91 -4.53 -4.70
N PHE A 37 14.19 -5.80 -4.97
CA PHE A 37 13.24 -6.66 -5.70
C PHE A 37 11.94 -6.85 -4.90
N ALA A 38 12.04 -7.13 -3.60
CA ALA A 38 10.86 -7.24 -2.73
C ALA A 38 10.07 -5.93 -2.65
N LEU A 39 10.76 -4.79 -2.57
CA LEU A 39 10.10 -3.48 -2.57
C LEU A 39 9.39 -3.18 -3.90
N SER A 40 10.00 -3.54 -5.03
CA SER A 40 9.41 -3.38 -6.36
C SER A 40 8.09 -4.14 -6.48
N ASP A 41 8.06 -5.40 -6.01
CA ASP A 41 6.86 -6.24 -6.04
C ASP A 41 5.72 -5.68 -5.16
N ILE A 42 6.05 -5.07 -4.01
CA ILE A 42 5.04 -4.40 -3.17
C ILE A 42 4.52 -3.14 -3.87
N SER A 43 5.42 -2.36 -4.47
CA SER A 43 5.08 -1.12 -5.17
C SER A 43 4.10 -1.36 -6.33
N GLU A 44 4.32 -2.43 -7.10
CA GLU A 44 3.39 -2.82 -8.18
C GLU A 44 1.99 -3.11 -7.63
N LYS A 45 1.89 -3.91 -6.57
CA LYS A 45 0.61 -4.22 -5.92
C LYS A 45 -0.07 -2.98 -5.36
N TYR A 46 0.69 -2.08 -4.75
CA TYR A 46 0.18 -0.83 -4.23
C TYR A 46 -0.43 0.04 -5.34
N LEU A 47 0.22 0.08 -6.51
CA LEU A 47 -0.26 0.80 -7.67
C LEU A 47 -1.55 0.18 -8.24
N MET A 48 -1.63 -1.15 -8.35
CA MET A 48 -2.85 -1.85 -8.75
C MET A 48 -4.02 -1.59 -7.80
N ALA A 49 -3.77 -1.63 -6.49
CA ALA A 49 -4.76 -1.34 -5.45
C ALA A 49 -5.26 0.11 -5.54
N ASN A 50 -4.36 1.08 -5.71
CA ASN A 50 -4.72 2.49 -5.87
C ASN A 50 -5.52 2.76 -7.14
N ASN A 51 -5.14 2.15 -8.26
CA ASN A 51 -5.90 2.30 -9.51
C ASN A 51 -7.32 1.75 -9.34
N SER A 52 -7.46 0.57 -8.73
CA SER A 52 -8.78 -0.02 -8.44
C SER A 52 -9.61 0.85 -7.50
N LEU A 53 -9.00 1.43 -6.46
CA LEU A 53 -9.66 2.39 -5.56
C LEU A 53 -10.18 3.62 -6.30
N GLN A 54 -9.38 4.19 -7.20
CA GLN A 54 -9.79 5.35 -7.99
C GLN A 54 -10.94 5.00 -8.93
N THR A 55 -10.84 3.86 -9.62
CA THR A 55 -11.93 3.37 -10.48
C THR A 55 -13.22 3.18 -9.70
N GLU A 56 -13.16 2.59 -8.51
CA GLU A 56 -14.34 2.38 -7.68
C GLU A 56 -14.90 3.71 -7.14
N MET A 57 -14.03 4.65 -6.76
CA MET A 57 -14.46 5.99 -6.34
C MET A 57 -15.19 6.74 -7.46
N GLU A 58 -14.73 6.62 -8.71
CA GLU A 58 -15.42 7.22 -9.86
C GLU A 58 -16.77 6.54 -10.14
N LYS A 59 -16.90 5.22 -9.93
CA LYS A 59 -18.22 4.56 -10.00
C LYS A 59 -19.18 5.10 -8.95
N LEU A 60 -18.70 5.29 -7.71
CA LEU A 60 -19.51 5.87 -6.63
C LEU A 60 -19.92 7.31 -6.91
N ARG A 61 -19.06 8.08 -7.58
CA ARG A 61 -19.36 9.44 -7.99
C ARG A 61 -20.48 9.52 -9.04
N LEU A 62 -20.60 8.50 -9.88
CA LEU A 62 -21.66 8.41 -10.90
C LEU A 62 -22.96 7.79 -10.39
N MET A 63 -22.95 7.24 -9.17
CA MET A 63 -24.12 6.61 -8.56
C MET A 63 -25.10 7.66 -8.02
N ASN A 64 -26.39 7.33 -8.00
CA ASN A 64 -27.38 8.19 -7.36
C ASN A 64 -27.05 8.30 -5.87
N PHE A 65 -27.19 9.51 -5.34
CA PHE A 65 -26.92 9.76 -3.93
C PHE A 65 -27.68 8.77 -3.03
N SER A 66 -28.95 8.48 -3.33
CA SER A 66 -29.82 7.56 -2.58
C SER A 66 -29.26 6.15 -2.38
N ASP A 67 -28.44 5.67 -3.33
CA ASP A 67 -28.05 4.27 -3.41
C ASP A 67 -26.73 4.01 -2.65
N ILE A 68 -25.94 5.07 -2.40
CA ILE A 68 -24.64 5.00 -1.72
C ILE A 68 -24.68 4.27 -0.36
N PRO A 69 -25.66 4.47 0.54
CA PRO A 69 -25.70 3.79 1.84
C PRO A 69 -25.86 2.28 1.73
N SER A 70 -26.44 1.79 0.63
CA SER A 70 -26.61 0.35 0.42
C SER A 70 -25.29 -0.37 0.17
N LEU A 71 -24.23 0.39 -0.12
CA LEU A 71 -22.88 -0.13 -0.35
C LEU A 71 -22.05 -0.23 0.92
N ASP A 72 -22.55 0.25 2.07
CA ASP A 72 -21.80 0.16 3.32
C ASP A 72 -21.50 -1.29 3.68
N GLY A 73 -20.23 -1.58 3.95
CA GLY A 73 -19.74 -2.92 4.27
C GLY A 73 -19.65 -3.87 3.06
N THR A 74 -19.92 -3.40 1.84
CA THR A 74 -19.74 -4.22 0.63
C THR A 74 -18.26 -4.32 0.23
N THR A 75 -17.94 -5.36 -0.54
CA THR A 75 -16.59 -5.64 -1.01
C THR A 75 -16.48 -5.55 -2.53
N PHE A 76 -15.31 -5.19 -3.03
CA PHE A 76 -15.00 -5.17 -4.46
C PHE A 76 -13.67 -5.87 -4.75
N SER A 77 -13.51 -6.38 -5.97
CA SER A 77 -12.29 -7.04 -6.44
C SER A 77 -11.27 -6.03 -6.95
N ILE A 78 -9.99 -6.31 -6.71
CA ILE A 78 -8.88 -5.49 -7.22
C ILE A 78 -8.44 -6.02 -8.59
N GLU A 79 -8.46 -5.16 -9.59
CA GLU A 79 -8.06 -5.54 -10.94
C GLU A 79 -6.56 -5.87 -10.97
N GLY A 80 -6.21 -6.99 -11.63
CA GLY A 80 -4.83 -7.48 -11.67
C GLY A 80 -4.41 -8.31 -10.46
N MET A 81 -5.28 -8.53 -9.46
CA MET A 81 -5.00 -9.42 -8.32
C MET A 81 -6.01 -10.57 -8.22
N PRO A 82 -5.59 -11.78 -7.80
CA PRO A 82 -6.51 -12.86 -7.47
C PRO A 82 -7.42 -12.48 -6.31
N ALA A 83 -8.71 -12.85 -6.39
CA ALA A 83 -9.70 -12.53 -5.35
C ALA A 83 -9.36 -13.11 -3.96
N GLN A 84 -8.56 -14.18 -3.90
CA GLN A 84 -8.08 -14.77 -2.64
C GLN A 84 -6.93 -13.99 -1.99
N ASP A 85 -6.30 -13.09 -2.75
CA ASP A 85 -5.10 -12.36 -2.37
C ASP A 85 -5.34 -10.85 -2.21
N ALA A 86 -6.52 -10.34 -2.56
CA ALA A 86 -6.87 -8.95 -2.34
C ALA A 86 -8.39 -8.76 -2.23
N VAL A 87 -8.79 -7.89 -1.32
CA VAL A 87 -10.18 -7.48 -1.13
C VAL A 87 -10.23 -5.97 -0.91
N GLY A 88 -11.13 -5.31 -1.63
CA GLY A 88 -11.52 -3.94 -1.35
C GLY A 88 -12.79 -3.91 -0.50
N ARG A 89 -12.93 -2.94 0.39
CA ARG A 89 -14.14 -2.71 1.19
C ARG A 89 -14.59 -1.26 1.09
N ILE A 90 -15.90 -1.06 1.05
CA ILE A 90 -16.55 0.24 1.05
C ILE A 90 -17.16 0.49 2.43
N GLU A 91 -16.83 1.64 3.02
CA GLU A 91 -17.38 2.13 4.28
C GLU A 91 -18.06 3.47 4.04
N VAL A 92 -19.35 3.56 4.37
CA VAL A 92 -20.16 4.77 4.16
C VAL A 92 -20.62 5.29 5.51
N GLY A 93 -20.30 6.55 5.80
CA GLY A 93 -20.79 7.26 6.97
C GLY A 93 -21.60 8.50 6.59
N ASP A 94 -22.71 8.72 7.28
CA ASP A 94 -23.44 9.97 7.14
C ASP A 94 -22.70 11.12 7.84
N TYR A 95 -22.64 12.28 7.19
CA TYR A 95 -22.05 13.49 7.74
C TYR A 95 -23.00 14.67 7.55
N SER A 96 -23.63 15.14 8.62
CA SER A 96 -24.49 16.31 8.60
C SER A 96 -23.68 17.58 8.91
N LEU A 97 -23.72 18.57 8.03
CA LEU A 97 -23.15 19.88 8.33
C LEU A 97 -24.01 20.58 9.40
N ARG A 98 -23.38 21.06 10.48
CA ARG A 98 -24.05 21.78 11.59
C ARG A 98 -24.80 23.04 11.12
N THR A 99 -24.42 23.60 9.97
CA THR A 99 -24.90 24.89 9.47
C THR A 99 -26.17 24.77 8.63
N ASN A 100 -26.40 23.63 7.94
CA ASN A 100 -27.58 23.39 7.09
C ASN A 100 -28.02 21.92 7.18
N PRO A 101 -29.07 21.57 7.95
CA PRO A 101 -29.53 20.18 8.09
C PRO A 101 -30.19 19.60 6.81
N LYS A 102 -30.34 20.42 5.75
CA LYS A 102 -30.84 19.97 4.43
C LYS A 102 -29.73 19.51 3.49
N GLU A 103 -28.46 19.84 3.78
CA GLU A 103 -27.32 19.37 2.99
C GLU A 103 -26.80 18.09 3.63
N THR A 104 -27.15 16.95 3.04
CA THR A 104 -26.63 15.65 3.44
C THR A 104 -25.33 15.37 2.70
N LEU A 105 -24.23 15.29 3.44
CA LEU A 105 -22.97 14.76 2.93
C LEU A 105 -22.83 13.30 3.36
N ARG A 106 -22.28 12.48 2.48
CA ARG A 106 -21.89 11.10 2.79
C ARG A 106 -20.38 11.00 2.68
N ARG A 107 -19.75 10.62 3.78
CA ARG A 107 -18.34 10.23 3.79
C ARG A 107 -18.26 8.83 3.24
N VAL A 108 -17.56 8.67 2.14
CA VAL A 108 -17.23 7.37 1.56
C VAL A 108 -15.75 7.12 1.80
N ARG A 109 -15.44 5.99 2.43
CA ARG A 109 -14.09 5.49 2.62
C ARG A 109 -13.96 4.16 1.92
N LEU A 110 -12.97 4.06 1.05
CA LEU A 110 -12.60 2.83 0.38
C LEU A 110 -11.26 2.39 0.95
N ILE A 111 -11.14 1.12 1.27
CA ILE A 111 -9.89 0.51 1.75
C ILE A 111 -9.60 -0.74 0.93
N VAL A 112 -8.31 -1.07 0.79
CA VAL A 112 -7.88 -2.31 0.15
C VAL A 112 -6.91 -3.03 1.04
N CYS A 113 -7.19 -4.30 1.31
CA CYS A 113 -6.27 -5.22 1.98
C CYS A 113 -5.77 -6.24 0.96
N PHE A 114 -4.49 -6.56 0.99
CA PHE A 114 -3.92 -7.52 0.05
C PHE A 114 -2.75 -8.32 0.64
N ARG A 115 -2.54 -9.51 0.10
CA ARG A 115 -1.46 -10.43 0.46
C ARG A 115 -0.22 -10.16 -0.38
N HIS A 116 0.91 -9.96 0.28
CA HIS A 116 2.24 -9.99 -0.31
C HIS A 116 2.94 -11.32 -0.01
N LYS A 117 3.70 -11.84 -0.98
CA LYS A 117 4.41 -13.15 -0.99
C LYS A 117 4.25 -14.02 0.26
N GLY A 118 3.51 -15.13 0.15
CA GLY A 118 3.28 -16.05 1.26
C GLY A 118 2.12 -15.58 2.14
N GLN A 119 2.34 -15.43 3.45
CA GLN A 119 1.30 -15.12 4.44
C GLN A 119 1.37 -13.66 4.95
N ILE A 120 2.15 -12.80 4.30
CA ILE A 120 2.24 -11.38 4.71
C ILE A 120 1.03 -10.66 4.16
N ILE A 121 0.27 -10.04 5.04
CA ILE A 121 -0.92 -9.27 4.68
C ILE A 121 -0.64 -7.80 4.94
N ILE A 122 -0.97 -6.98 3.94
CA ILE A 122 -0.92 -5.53 3.99
C ILE A 122 -2.34 -5.04 4.22
N GLY A 123 -2.54 -4.42 5.38
CA GLY A 123 -3.86 -4.09 5.90
C GLY A 123 -4.23 -4.96 7.11
N GLU A 124 -5.36 -4.63 7.72
CA GLU A 124 -5.81 -5.23 8.97
C GLU A 124 -6.62 -6.53 8.79
N ASP A 125 -7.20 -6.72 7.60
CA ASP A 125 -8.00 -7.89 7.22
C ASP A 125 -7.10 -9.12 6.98
N LYS A 126 -6.98 -10.01 7.97
CA LYS A 126 -6.04 -11.15 7.98
C LYS A 126 -6.53 -12.33 7.16
N ASN A 127 -7.82 -12.43 6.89
CA ASN A 127 -8.36 -13.51 6.07
C ASN A 127 -8.87 -13.03 4.70
N LEU A 128 -8.80 -11.73 4.43
CA LEU A 128 -9.19 -11.07 3.20
C LEU A 128 -10.66 -11.30 2.85
N ASN A 129 -11.54 -11.27 3.85
CA ASN A 129 -12.99 -11.44 3.67
C ASN A 129 -13.78 -10.11 3.63
N GLY A 130 -13.10 -8.98 3.84
CA GLY A 130 -13.68 -7.64 3.86
C GLY A 130 -14.56 -7.35 5.07
N ARG A 131 -14.39 -8.10 6.17
CA ARG A 131 -15.10 -7.92 7.44
C ARG A 131 -14.08 -7.77 8.56
N LEU A 132 -14.47 -7.06 9.61
CA LEU A 132 -13.64 -6.95 10.80
C LEU A 132 -13.89 -8.17 11.69
N ASP A 133 -12.95 -9.10 11.71
CA ASP A 133 -13.03 -10.30 12.55
C ASP A 133 -12.35 -10.11 13.92
N SER A 134 -12.64 -11.04 14.83
CA SER A 134 -12.06 -11.02 16.17
C SER A 134 -10.53 -11.11 16.11
N GLY A 135 -9.86 -10.09 16.65
CA GLY A 135 -8.40 -9.99 16.68
C GLY A 135 -7.79 -9.37 15.41
N GLU A 136 -8.60 -8.79 14.53
CA GLU A 136 -8.13 -7.95 13.43
C GLU A 136 -8.01 -6.49 13.84
N ASP A 137 -8.95 -5.94 14.62
CA ASP A 137 -8.89 -4.57 15.17
C ASP A 137 -7.73 -4.41 16.18
N VAL A 138 -6.50 -4.23 15.68
CA VAL A 138 -5.26 -4.33 16.47
C VAL A 138 -4.74 -2.96 16.86
N SER A 139 -4.89 -1.94 16.01
CA SER A 139 -4.50 -0.56 16.31
C SER A 139 -5.00 0.39 15.21
N PRO A 140 -5.89 1.35 15.53
CA PRO A 140 -6.11 1.97 16.83
C PRO A 140 -7.35 1.51 17.63
N HIS A 141 -7.93 0.33 17.35
CA HIS A 141 -9.16 -0.16 18.05
C HIS A 141 -10.37 0.73 17.81
N ASN A 142 -10.62 1.05 16.55
CA ASN A 142 -11.67 2.00 16.13
C ASN A 142 -12.91 1.28 15.58
N GLY A 143 -12.97 -0.06 15.66
CA GLY A 143 -14.10 -0.85 15.19
C GLY A 143 -14.29 -0.82 13.67
N ARG A 144 -13.23 -0.53 12.90
CA ARG A 144 -13.24 -0.59 11.43
C ARG A 144 -11.96 -1.25 10.94
N LEU A 145 -11.89 -1.56 9.63
CA LEU A 145 -10.67 -2.08 9.04
C LEU A 145 -9.77 -0.91 8.62
N ASP A 146 -8.48 -1.00 8.95
CA ASP A 146 -7.46 -0.05 8.54
C ASP A 146 -6.46 -0.67 7.54
N SER A 147 -6.05 0.14 6.56
CA SER A 147 -5.06 -0.26 5.56
C SER A 147 -4.25 0.96 5.12
N PRO A 148 -2.96 0.80 4.77
CA PRO A 148 -2.19 1.89 4.16
C PRO A 148 -2.76 2.31 2.79
N VAL A 149 -3.53 1.45 2.13
CA VAL A 149 -4.21 1.79 0.86
C VAL A 149 -5.65 2.19 1.17
N GLU A 150 -5.87 3.49 1.34
CA GLU A 150 -7.21 4.05 1.57
C GLU A 150 -7.47 5.29 0.73
N ALA A 151 -8.74 5.50 0.38
CA ALA A 151 -9.24 6.72 -0.25
C ALA A 151 -10.49 7.18 0.48
N VAL A 152 -10.53 8.46 0.88
CA VAL A 152 -11.67 9.06 1.57
C VAL A 152 -12.19 10.23 0.74
N SER A 153 -13.50 10.24 0.49
CA SER A 153 -14.18 11.31 -0.23
C SER A 153 -15.51 11.67 0.45
N PHE A 154 -16.03 12.85 0.13
CA PHE A 154 -17.35 13.30 0.55
C PHE A 154 -18.22 13.52 -0.68
N ILE A 155 -19.40 12.91 -0.69
CA ILE A 155 -20.38 13.04 -1.76
C ILE A 155 -21.57 13.83 -1.22
N SER A 156 -22.06 14.81 -1.99
CA SER A 156 -23.22 15.63 -1.66
C SER A 156 -24.41 15.29 -2.54
N SER A 157 -25.63 15.37 -1.99
CA SER A 157 -26.83 15.49 -2.83
C SER A 157 -26.88 16.90 -3.41
N LEU A 158 -26.73 17.04 -4.73
CA LEU A 158 -26.99 18.30 -5.44
C LEU A 158 -28.49 18.62 -5.47
#